data_AF-A0A7X7RPH1-F1
#
_entry.id   AF-A0A7X7RPH1-F1
#
_cell.length_a   1.000
_cell.length_b   1.000
_cell.length_c   1.000
_cell.angle_alpha   90.00
_cell.angle_beta   90.00
_cell.angle_gamma   90.00
#
_symmetry.space_group_name_H-M   'P 1'
#
loop_
_entity.id
_entity.type
_entity.pdbx_description
1 polymer ?
#
loop_
_entity_poly.entity_id
_entity_poly.type
_entity_poly.pdbx_seq_one_letter_code
_entity_poly.pdbx_strand_id
1 'polypeptide(L)'
;RLFAVLEKIQQEASPGINATIRDKFYASASSTPSTVFGNLMRLKNHHLSKLENPGRRIWFEKLLGEIIADVPEFPAHLKLDDQGRFAIGYYHQVQDLWTKKADKA
;
A
#
# COMPACT_ATOMS: atom_id res chain seq x y z
N ARG A 1 -2.92 -2.06 -6.05
CA ARG A 1 -2.83 -0.65 -5.59
C ARG A 1 -2.59 -0.55 -4.08
N LEU A 2 -3.53 -0.97 -3.22
CA LEU A 2 -3.45 -0.79 -1.76
C LEU A 2 -2.09 -1.17 -1.13
N PHE A 3 -1.58 -2.36 -1.43
CA PHE A 3 -0.31 -2.85 -0.88
C PHE A 3 0.87 -1.91 -1.13
N ALA A 4 0.97 -1.34 -2.34
CA ALA A 4 2.03 -0.40 -2.69
C ALA A 4 1.97 0.89 -1.85
N VAL A 5 0.76 1.38 -1.56
CA VAL A 5 0.57 2.58 -0.74
C VAL A 5 0.97 2.30 0.71
N LEU A 6 0.58 1.14 1.25
CA LEU A 6 0.96 0.71 2.60
C LEU A 6 2.48 0.55 2.74
N GLU A 7 3.15 -0.01 1.73
CA GLU A 7 4.61 -0.12 1.69
C GLU A 7 5.27 1.26 1.65
N LYS A 8 4.76 2.17 0.81
CA LYS A 8 5.30 3.53 0.71
C LYS A 8 5.17 4.31 2.03
N ILE A 9 4.03 4.16 2.71
CA ILE A 9 3.80 4.74 4.04
C ILE A 9 4.86 4.21 5.02
N GLN A 10 5.14 2.91 5.05
CA GLN A 10 6.18 2.34 5.90
C GLN A 10 7.56 2.91 5.56
N GLN A 11 7.93 2.96 4.27
CA GLN A 11 9.23 3.46 3.81
C GLN A 11 9.45 4.92 4.20
N GLU A 12 8.43 5.79 4.05
CA GLU A 12 8.54 7.20 4.46
C GLU A 12 8.54 7.37 5.98
N ALA A 13 7.82 6.52 6.71
CA ALA A 13 7.75 6.56 8.17
C ALA A 13 8.98 5.96 8.87
N SER A 14 9.82 5.22 8.14
CA SER A 14 11.01 4.57 8.67
C SER A 14 12.13 4.57 7.63
N PRO A 15 12.80 5.72 7.42
CA PRO A 15 13.92 5.81 6.49
C PRO A 15 15.05 4.83 6.88
N GLY A 16 15.63 4.15 5.90
CA GLY A 16 16.77 3.23 6.12
C GLY A 16 16.41 1.85 6.68
N ILE A 17 15.15 1.42 6.63
CA ILE A 17 14.77 0.05 7.01
C ILE A 17 15.36 -1.00 6.05
N ASN A 18 15.83 -2.12 6.60
CA ASN A 18 16.45 -3.21 5.82
C ASN A 18 15.43 -4.15 5.15
N ALA A 19 14.17 -4.13 5.59
CA ALA A 19 13.10 -4.95 5.05
C ALA A 19 11.76 -4.25 5.22
N THR A 20 10.89 -4.41 4.24
CA THR A 20 9.58 -3.79 4.15
C THR A 20 8.46 -4.83 4.33
N ILE A 21 7.21 -4.39 4.30
CA ILE A 21 6.06 -5.29 4.23
C ILE A 21 6.07 -6.11 2.92
N ARG A 22 6.70 -5.62 1.84
CA ARG A 22 6.84 -6.37 0.59
C ARG A 22 7.64 -7.64 0.82
N ASP A 23 8.80 -7.52 1.47
CA ASP A 23 9.68 -8.66 1.75
C ASP A 23 8.98 -9.73 2.61
N LYS A 24 8.09 -9.30 3.51
CA LYS A 24 7.45 -10.17 4.50
C LYS A 24 6.08 -10.71 4.08
N PHE A 25 5.30 -9.92 3.37
CA PHE A 25 3.87 -10.17 3.18
C PHE A 25 3.43 -10.15 1.73
N TYR A 26 4.29 -9.89 0.74
CA TYR A 26 3.84 -9.82 -0.65
C TYR A 26 3.18 -11.13 -1.11
N ALA A 27 3.81 -12.27 -0.84
CA ALA A 27 3.28 -13.58 -1.22
C ALA A 27 1.91 -13.86 -0.57
N SER A 28 1.75 -13.57 0.73
CA SER A 28 0.47 -13.73 1.42
C SER A 28 -0.56 -12.69 0.97
N ALA A 29 -0.17 -11.45 0.71
CA ALA A 29 -1.07 -10.40 0.25
C ALA A 29 -1.62 -10.69 -1.16
N SER A 30 -0.82 -11.32 -2.03
CA SER A 30 -1.24 -11.68 -3.39
C SER A 30 -1.99 -13.01 -3.45
N SER A 31 -1.91 -13.87 -2.43
CA SER A 31 -2.53 -15.21 -2.44
C SER A 31 -3.67 -15.38 -1.44
N THR A 32 -3.55 -14.78 -0.25
CA THR A 32 -4.46 -14.87 0.90
C THR A 32 -4.72 -13.50 1.55
N PRO A 33 -5.32 -12.53 0.82
CA PRO A 33 -5.43 -11.13 1.26
C PRO A 33 -6.01 -10.93 2.67
N SER A 34 -7.08 -11.64 3.04
CA SER A 34 -7.75 -11.48 4.33
C SER A 34 -6.86 -11.73 5.53
N THR A 35 -5.82 -12.57 5.38
CA THR A 35 -4.91 -12.94 6.47
C THR A 35 -3.92 -11.84 6.84
N VAL A 36 -3.67 -10.89 5.92
CA VAL A 36 -2.62 -9.87 6.08
C VAL A 36 -3.14 -8.45 6.06
N PHE A 37 -4.13 -8.12 5.21
CA PHE A 37 -4.51 -6.71 5.02
C PHE A 37 -5.12 -6.08 6.27
N GLY A 38 -5.87 -6.83 7.09
CA GLY A 38 -6.35 -6.30 8.38
C GLY A 38 -5.21 -5.84 9.30
N ASN A 39 -4.13 -6.63 9.37
CA ASN A 39 -2.95 -6.24 10.14
C ASN A 39 -2.20 -5.06 9.52
N LEU A 40 -2.00 -5.05 8.20
CA LEU A 40 -1.33 -3.94 7.51
C LEU A 40 -2.10 -2.63 7.64
N MET A 41 -3.43 -2.68 7.61
CA MET A 41 -4.31 -1.52 7.82
C MET A 41 -4.23 -0.95 9.24
N ARG A 42 -3.94 -1.78 10.24
CA ARG A 42 -3.65 -1.30 11.60
C ARG A 42 -2.26 -0.68 11.69
N LEU A 43 -1.26 -1.33 11.08
CA LEU A 43 0.13 -0.84 11.08
C LEU A 43 0.28 0.51 10.38
N LYS A 44 -0.52 0.80 9.34
CA LYS A 44 -0.45 2.08 8.65
C LYS A 44 -0.68 3.27 9.58
N ASN A 45 -1.53 3.14 10.61
CA ASN A 45 -1.82 4.25 11.53
C ASN A 45 -0.57 4.64 12.33
N HIS A 46 0.19 3.65 12.80
CA HIS A 46 1.47 3.87 13.49
C HIS A 46 2.55 4.46 12.58
N HIS A 47 2.57 4.08 11.30
CA HIS A 47 3.49 4.65 10.33
C HIS A 47 3.10 6.09 9.97
N LEU A 48 1.82 6.35 9.71
CA LEU A 48 1.32 7.69 9.43
C LEU A 48 1.59 8.65 10.58
N SER A 49 1.45 8.24 11.85
CA SER A 49 1.73 9.13 12.99
C SER A 49 3.21 9.54 13.08
N LYS A 50 4.13 8.79 12.46
CA LYS A 50 5.56 9.13 12.39
C LYS A 50 5.92 10.07 11.26
N LEU A 51 5.02 10.32 10.31
CA LEU A 51 5.25 11.29 9.25
C LEU A 51 5.11 12.70 9.81
N GLU A 52 6.20 13.47 9.80
CA GLU A 52 6.21 14.83 10.32
C GLU A 52 5.31 15.75 9.48
N ASN A 53 5.37 15.64 8.15
CA ASN A 53 4.61 16.45 7.21
C ASN A 53 3.09 16.15 7.27
N PRO A 54 2.25 17.08 7.78
CA PRO A 54 0.80 16.88 7.88
C PRO A 54 0.12 16.74 6.51
N GLY A 55 0.55 17.52 5.51
CA GLY A 55 0.02 17.44 4.15
C GLY A 55 0.25 16.07 3.52
N ARG A 56 1.42 15.47 3.76
CA ARG A 56 1.75 14.12 3.30
C ARG A 56 0.88 13.05 3.97
N ARG A 57 0.63 13.18 5.27
CA ARG A 57 -0.31 12.30 6.01
C ARG A 57 -1.72 12.36 5.43
N ILE A 58 -2.25 13.57 5.25
CA ILE A 58 -3.60 13.78 4.68
C ILE A 58 -3.69 13.19 3.28
N TRP A 59 -2.65 13.40 2.46
CA TRP A 59 -2.62 12.85 1.10
C TRP A 59 -2.67 11.32 1.09
N PHE A 60 -1.90 10.64 1.95
CA PHE A 60 -1.97 9.19 2.06
C PHE A 60 -3.34 8.70 2.55
N GLU A 61 -3.93 9.36 3.55
CA GLU A 61 -5.27 8.99 4.03
C GLU A 61 -6.34 9.12 2.94
N LYS A 62 -6.28 10.20 2.13
CA LYS A 62 -7.17 10.36 0.97
C LYS A 62 -6.96 9.27 -0.07
N LEU A 63 -5.72 8.96 -0.43
CA LEU A 63 -5.39 7.91 -1.40
C LEU A 63 -5.84 6.52 -0.92
N LEU A 64 -5.66 6.22 0.37
CA LEU A 64 -6.16 4.98 0.97
C LEU A 64 -7.69 4.92 0.94
N GLY A 65 -8.37 6.00 1.28
CA GLY A 65 -9.82 6.10 1.22
C GLY A 65 -10.37 5.87 -0.20
N GLU A 66 -9.76 6.49 -1.21
CA GLU A 66 -10.09 6.28 -2.62
C GLU A 66 -9.95 4.80 -2.99
N ILE A 67 -8.82 4.17 -2.67
CA ILE A 67 -8.57 2.77 -3.05
C ILE A 67 -9.54 1.81 -2.32
N ILE A 68 -9.82 2.05 -1.04
CA ILE A 68 -10.65 1.16 -0.23
C ILE A 68 -12.14 1.32 -0.54
N ALA A 69 -12.59 2.48 -1.02
CA ALA A 69 -13.98 2.68 -1.42
C ALA A 69 -14.45 1.65 -2.46
N ASP A 70 -13.53 1.18 -3.32
CA ASP A 70 -13.81 0.17 -4.35
C ASP A 70 -13.52 -1.27 -3.89
N VAL A 71 -13.16 -1.49 -2.62
CA VAL A 71 -12.81 -2.81 -2.06
C VAL A 71 -13.83 -3.18 -0.99
N PRO A 72 -14.89 -3.93 -1.34
CA PRO A 72 -15.97 -4.25 -0.40
C PRO A 72 -15.51 -5.22 0.70
N GLU A 73 -14.58 -6.12 0.38
CA GLU A 73 -14.02 -7.09 1.32
C GLU A 73 -12.62 -7.55 0.89
N PHE A 74 -11.86 -8.14 1.82
CA PHE A 74 -10.62 -8.84 1.50
C PHE A 74 -10.90 -10.34 1.36
N PRO A 75 -10.70 -10.94 0.17
CA PRO A 75 -11.02 -12.35 -0.04
C PRO A 75 -10.04 -13.25 0.73
N ALA A 76 -10.49 -14.44 1.10
CA ALA A 76 -9.66 -15.46 1.75
C ALA A 76 -8.54 -15.97 0.83
N HIS A 77 -8.83 -16.10 -0.47
CA HIS A 77 -7.89 -16.55 -1.49
C HIS A 77 -8.09 -15.80 -2.81
N LEU A 78 -7.00 -15.57 -3.55
CA LEU A 78 -7.04 -15.09 -4.93
C LEU A 78 -6.68 -16.21 -5.91
N LYS A 79 -7.40 -16.29 -7.03
CA LYS A 79 -7.04 -17.16 -8.17
C LYS A 79 -5.79 -16.63 -8.84
N LEU A 80 -5.04 -17.49 -9.54
CA LEU A 80 -3.75 -17.12 -10.18
C LEU A 80 -3.85 -15.86 -11.05
N ASP A 81 -4.90 -15.73 -11.88
CA ASP A 81 -5.11 -14.55 -12.70
C ASP A 81 -5.25 -13.28 -11.87
N ASP A 82 -5.95 -13.35 -10.73
CA ASP A 82 -6.11 -12.23 -9.80
C ASP A 82 -4.81 -11.92 -9.03
N GLN A 83 -3.97 -12.93 -8.76
CA GLN A 83 -2.62 -12.69 -8.22
C GLN A 83 -1.75 -11.97 -9.26
N GLY A 84 -1.90 -12.29 -10.54
CA GLY A 84 -1.29 -11.55 -11.65
C GLY A 84 -1.76 -10.10 -11.70
N ARG A 85 -3.08 -9.86 -11.61
CA ARG A 85 -3.66 -8.51 -11.52
C ARG A 85 -3.19 -7.74 -10.28
N PHE A 86 -3.03 -8.42 -9.15
CA PHE A 86 -2.44 -7.85 -7.95
C PHE A 86 -1.02 -7.33 -8.23
N ALA A 87 -0.18 -8.14 -8.87
CA ALA A 87 1.19 -7.76 -9.20
C ALA A 87 1.23 -6.55 -10.16
N ILE A 88 0.43 -6.58 -11.23
CA ILE A 88 0.33 -5.45 -12.18
C ILE A 88 -0.11 -4.18 -11.44
N GLY A 89 -1.19 -4.26 -10.65
CA GLY A 89 -1.72 -3.13 -9.91
C GLY A 89 -0.82 -2.66 -8.76
N TYR A 90 0.09 -3.50 -8.27
CA TYR A 90 1.15 -3.13 -7.34
C TYR A 90 2.19 -2.27 -8.06
N TYR A 91 2.78 -2.77 -9.16
CA TYR A 91 3.83 -2.06 -9.88
C TYR A 91 3.35 -0.76 -10.55
N HIS A 92 2.12 -0.72 -11.07
CA HIS A 92 1.53 0.54 -11.56
C HIS A 92 1.46 1.60 -10.47
N GLN A 93 1.00 1.23 -9.27
CA GLN A 93 0.91 2.17 -8.15
C GLN A 93 2.29 2.55 -7.63
N VAL A 94 3.25 1.62 -7.56
CA VAL A 94 4.65 1.94 -7.23
C VAL A 94 5.18 2.99 -8.20
N GLN A 95 5.09 2.76 -9.51
CA GLN A 95 5.57 3.71 -10.52
C GLN A 95 4.95 5.10 -10.35
N ASP A 96 3.63 5.17 -10.13
CA ASP A 96 2.92 6.43 -9.86
C ASP A 96 3.42 7.15 -8.59
N LEU A 97 3.74 6.40 -7.52
CA LEU A 97 4.28 6.96 -6.28
C LEU A 97 5.73 7.48 -6.39
N TRP A 98 6.51 6.95 -7.34
CA TRP A 98 7.90 7.34 -7.58
C TRP A 98 8.06 8.41 -8.65
N THR A 99 7.15 8.44 -9.62
CA THR A 99 7.15 9.48 -10.65
C THR A 99 6.62 10.74 -10.00
N LYS A 100 7.51 11.70 -9.68
CA LYS A 100 7.07 13.05 -9.32
C LYS A 100 6.14 13.51 -10.45
N LYS A 101 4.89 13.85 -10.13
CA LYS A 101 4.11 14.68 -11.05
C LYS A 101 4.92 15.96 -11.21
N ALA A 102 5.66 16.08 -12.31
CA ALA A 102 6.10 17.38 -12.77
C ALA A 102 4.82 18.20 -12.82
N ASP A 103 4.79 19.30 -12.07
CA ASP A 103 3.67 20.23 -12.07
C ASP A 103 3.31 20.47 -13.54
N LYS A 104 2.15 19.98 -13.96
CA LYS A 104 1.56 20.43 -15.20
C LYS A 104 1.17 21.87 -14.92
N ALA A 105 2.08 22.77 -15.26
CA ALA A 105 1.84 24.20 -15.42
C ALA A 105 0.68 24.43 -16.40
#